data_AF-A0A8S3UE09-F1
#
_entry.id   AF-A0A8S3UE09-F1
#
_cell.length_a   1.000
_cell.length_b   1.000
_cell.length_c   1.000
_cell.angle_alpha   90.00
_cell.angle_beta   90.00
_cell.angle_gamma   90.00
#
_symmetry.space_group_name_H-M   'P 1'
#
loop_
_entity.id
_entity.type
_entity.pdbx_description
1 polymer ?
#
loop_
_entity_poly.entity_id
_entity_poly.type
_entity_poly.pdbx_seq_one_letter_code
_entity_poly.pdbx_strand_id
1 'polypeptide(L)'
;MIFIMDPCHLIKKIRNSVLSSGIKAHDQRLLSFESCTIQWQMWIDAYNWDRNTHRFPIHNKLTQEHIFPNNAQKMRNKLAFETLNVDMLHLMKMYRKSLSGEAGQQALSAVIQFLEHSSTLVEFFTDQRPVKDMSDERIMKLSIAYNWYKSWEKQVCQNDTISRRYKSLLTMETREDLDFMYHGIMSLITFCIEVLKTEVVPARLNSDIIENIFCQQRSLYHGPTTHPTYNSYRTGINSVVLGQSLVSRKSNAGGNGAKPFSAEIPTKKLRI
;
A
#
# COMPACT_ATOMS: atom_id res chain seq x y z
N MET A 1 -14.13 -14.10 -15.18
CA MET A 1 -13.76 -12.71 -14.84
C MET A 1 -13.16 -12.73 -13.45
N ILE A 2 -11.97 -12.16 -13.26
CA ILE A 2 -11.27 -12.12 -11.96
C ILE A 2 -11.34 -10.68 -11.46
N PHE A 3 -11.82 -10.48 -10.24
CA PHE A 3 -11.87 -9.17 -9.59
C PHE A 3 -10.71 -9.02 -8.62
N ILE A 4 -10.08 -7.84 -8.61
CA ILE A 4 -8.93 -7.54 -7.75
C ILE A 4 -9.09 -6.11 -7.24
N MET A 5 -8.84 -5.91 -5.95
CA MET A 5 -8.81 -4.57 -5.34
C MET A 5 -7.42 -3.95 -5.49
N ASP A 6 -7.36 -2.62 -5.62
CA ASP A 6 -6.10 -1.92 -5.78
C ASP A 6 -5.23 -2.06 -4.50
N PRO A 7 -4.04 -2.70 -4.58
CA PRO A 7 -3.18 -2.90 -3.43
C PRO A 7 -2.64 -1.59 -2.84
N CYS A 8 -2.42 -0.56 -3.65
CA CYS A 8 -1.97 0.76 -3.19
C CYS A 8 -3.02 1.39 -2.26
N HIS A 9 -4.30 1.25 -2.60
CA HIS A 9 -5.40 1.74 -1.77
C HIS A 9 -5.58 0.91 -0.50
N LEU A 10 -5.47 -0.41 -0.60
CA LEU A 10 -5.55 -1.30 0.56
C LEU A 10 -4.48 -0.93 1.60
N ILE A 11 -3.22 -0.81 1.21
CA ILE A 11 -2.12 -0.47 2.14
C ILE A 11 -2.34 0.93 2.77
N LYS A 12 -2.84 1.91 1.99
CA LYS A 12 -3.26 3.22 2.55
C LYS A 12 -4.35 3.07 3.60
N LYS A 13 -5.38 2.25 3.36
CA LYS A 13 -6.49 2.03 4.30
C LYS A 13 -6.02 1.32 5.57
N ILE A 14 -5.11 0.34 5.45
CA ILE A 14 -4.44 -0.31 6.59
C ILE A 14 -3.71 0.76 7.42
N ARG A 15 -2.83 1.56 6.80
CA ARG A 15 -2.12 2.66 7.47
C ARG A 15 -3.07 3.62 8.16
N ASN A 16 -4.12 4.07 7.47
CA ASN A 16 -5.09 5.03 8.01
C ASN A 16 -5.87 4.45 9.20
N SER A 17 -6.12 3.14 9.21
CA SER A 17 -6.72 2.46 10.36
C SER A 17 -5.79 2.53 11.57
N VAL A 18 -4.49 2.29 11.39
CA VAL A 18 -3.49 2.44 12.46
C VAL A 18 -3.36 3.89 12.92
N LEU A 19 -3.34 4.86 12.00
CA LEU A 19 -3.31 6.30 12.33
C LEU A 19 -4.45 6.73 13.24
N SER A 20 -5.62 6.11 13.09
CA SER A 20 -6.81 6.37 13.92
C SER A 20 -6.86 5.54 15.20
N SER A 21 -5.82 4.73 15.44
CA SER A 21 -5.71 3.83 16.59
C SER A 21 -4.95 4.47 17.74
N GLY A 22 -5.63 4.68 18.86
CA GLY A 22 -5.06 5.24 20.08
C GLY A 22 -6.06 5.34 21.23
N ILE A 23 -5.62 5.94 22.34
CA ILE A 23 -6.38 6.05 23.59
C ILE A 23 -7.01 7.43 23.81
N LYS A 24 -6.76 8.39 22.90
CA LYS A 24 -7.26 9.76 23.03
C LYS A 24 -8.72 9.82 22.60
N ALA A 25 -9.45 10.80 23.12
CA ALA A 25 -10.89 10.95 22.84
C ALA A 25 -11.24 11.11 21.34
N HIS A 26 -10.31 11.61 20.53
CA HIS A 26 -10.51 11.76 19.08
C HIS A 26 -10.13 10.52 18.26
N ASP A 27 -9.50 9.52 18.89
CA ASP A 27 -9.12 8.28 18.23
C ASP A 27 -10.37 7.43 17.98
N GLN A 28 -10.50 6.96 16.74
CA GLN A 28 -11.68 6.21 16.30
C GLN A 28 -11.54 4.71 16.55
N ARG A 29 -10.30 4.24 16.71
CA ARG A 29 -9.94 2.83 16.85
C ARG A 29 -9.01 2.64 18.04
N LEU A 30 -8.94 1.40 18.50
CA LEU A 30 -7.93 0.93 19.44
C LEU A 30 -7.61 -0.51 19.04
N LEU A 31 -6.82 -0.65 17.98
CA LEU A 31 -6.45 -1.95 17.42
C LEU A 31 -5.76 -2.80 18.50
N SER A 32 -6.06 -4.09 18.54
CA SER A 32 -5.47 -4.99 19.53
C SER A 32 -5.32 -6.41 19.02
N PHE A 33 -4.20 -7.04 19.32
CA PHE A 33 -3.90 -8.45 19.02
C PHE A 33 -3.26 -9.09 20.25
N GLU A 34 -3.69 -10.29 20.65
CA GLU A 34 -3.16 -11.01 21.82
C GLU A 34 -3.12 -10.15 23.10
N SER A 35 -4.20 -9.40 23.35
CA SER A 35 -4.34 -8.47 24.50
C SER A 35 -3.35 -7.28 24.49
N CYS A 36 -2.51 -7.15 23.47
CA CYS A 36 -1.62 -6.02 23.26
C CYS A 36 -2.23 -5.05 22.25
N THR A 37 -2.12 -3.75 22.51
CA THR A 37 -2.66 -2.72 21.62
C THR A 37 -1.68 -2.32 20.53
N ILE A 38 -2.19 -2.00 19.34
CA ILE A 38 -1.43 -1.45 18.21
C ILE A 38 -1.86 0.01 18.07
N GLN A 39 -0.99 0.95 18.47
CA GLN A 39 -1.32 2.38 18.51
C GLN A 39 -0.36 3.18 17.65
N TRP A 40 -0.85 4.23 16.97
CA TRP A 40 0.03 5.10 16.18
C TRP A 40 1.10 5.79 17.02
N GLN A 41 0.84 5.99 18.32
CA GLN A 41 1.83 6.52 19.26
C GLN A 41 3.12 5.69 19.25
N MET A 42 3.06 4.39 19.02
CA MET A 42 4.25 3.52 18.96
C MET A 42 5.12 3.81 17.72
N TRP A 43 4.53 4.25 16.60
CA TRP A 43 5.29 4.75 15.44
C TRP A 43 5.94 6.09 15.75
N ILE A 44 5.22 6.99 16.43
CA ILE A 44 5.75 8.29 16.86
C ILE A 44 6.94 8.10 17.79
N ASP A 45 6.83 7.22 18.77
CA ASP A 45 7.87 6.97 19.76
C ASP A 45 9.12 6.35 19.11
N ALA A 46 8.95 5.34 18.25
CA ALA A 46 10.05 4.73 17.51
C ALA A 46 10.77 5.75 16.60
N TYR A 47 10.01 6.60 15.91
CA TYR A 47 10.57 7.66 15.06
C TYR A 47 11.36 8.69 15.87
N ASN A 48 10.80 9.18 16.99
CA ASN A 48 11.47 10.15 17.84
C ASN A 48 12.73 9.55 18.48
N TRP A 49 12.66 8.29 18.92
CA TRP A 49 13.81 7.56 19.42
C TRP A 49 14.93 7.48 18.38
N ASP A 50 14.61 7.12 17.13
CA ASP A 50 15.60 7.04 16.06
C ASP A 50 16.29 8.39 15.81
N ARG A 51 15.48 9.46 15.74
CA ARG A 51 15.96 10.83 15.48
C ARG A 51 16.80 11.41 16.61
N ASN A 52 16.52 11.03 17.85
CA ASN A 52 17.22 11.55 19.03
C ASN A 52 18.47 10.71 19.38
N THR A 53 18.46 9.41 19.07
CA THR A 53 19.52 8.48 19.48
C THR A 53 20.60 8.32 18.42
N HIS A 54 20.22 8.31 17.13
CA HIS A 54 21.16 8.02 16.05
C HIS A 54 21.49 9.26 15.23
N ARG A 55 22.78 9.47 15.02
CA ARG A 55 23.28 10.52 14.10
C ARG A 55 22.87 10.24 12.64
N PHE A 56 22.76 8.97 12.29
CA PHE A 56 22.23 8.47 11.02
C PHE A 56 20.98 7.64 11.33
N PRO A 57 19.78 8.11 10.95
CA PRO A 57 18.54 7.40 11.25
C PRO A 57 18.54 5.99 10.65
N ILE A 58 18.09 5.01 11.43
CA ILE A 58 17.88 3.63 10.98
C ILE A 58 16.92 3.62 9.80
N HIS A 59 15.81 4.38 9.89
CA HIS A 59 14.88 4.55 8.77
C HIS A 59 15.07 5.91 8.09
N ASN A 60 16.00 5.96 7.14
CA ASN A 60 16.41 7.20 6.46
C ASN A 60 15.30 7.93 5.67
N LYS A 61 14.35 7.21 5.08
CA LYS A 61 13.23 7.77 4.30
C LYS A 61 12.10 8.34 5.15
N LEU A 62 11.99 7.92 6.41
CA LEU A 62 10.88 8.28 7.27
C LEU A 62 10.98 9.75 7.70
N THR A 63 9.98 10.56 7.39
CA THR A 63 9.94 12.01 7.67
C THR A 63 8.76 12.40 8.54
N GLN A 64 8.71 13.66 8.95
CA GLN A 64 7.56 14.24 9.65
C GLN A 64 6.24 14.06 8.88
N GLU A 65 6.27 14.10 7.53
CA GLU A 65 5.07 13.89 6.71
C GLU A 65 4.50 12.47 6.83
N HIS A 66 5.34 11.50 7.19
CA HIS A 66 4.92 10.12 7.41
C HIS A 66 4.21 9.96 8.74
N ILE A 67 4.79 10.55 9.79
CA ILE A 67 4.39 10.38 11.19
C ILE A 67 3.24 11.31 11.58
N PHE A 68 3.22 12.52 11.03
CA PHE A 68 2.20 13.53 11.26
C PHE A 68 1.54 13.98 9.93
N PRO A 69 0.88 13.06 9.20
CA PRO A 69 0.32 13.37 7.90
C PRO A 69 -0.94 14.24 8.03
N ASN A 70 -1.00 15.32 7.26
CA ASN A 70 -2.25 16.05 7.01
C ASN A 70 -3.20 15.25 6.08
N ASN A 71 -4.40 15.76 5.85
CA ASN A 71 -5.42 15.05 5.05
C ASN A 71 -4.97 14.74 3.61
N ALA A 72 -4.16 15.61 2.99
CA ALA A 72 -3.62 15.35 1.65
C ALA A 72 -2.49 14.30 1.70
N GLN A 73 -1.62 14.36 2.69
CA GLN A 73 -0.54 13.38 2.91
C GLN A 73 -1.08 11.99 3.26
N LYS A 74 -2.26 11.90 3.91
CA LYS A 74 -2.98 10.63 4.14
C LYS A 74 -3.36 9.91 2.83
N MET A 75 -3.41 10.62 1.70
CA MET A 75 -3.73 10.05 0.39
C MET A 75 -2.51 9.57 -0.41
N ARG A 76 -1.28 9.87 0.04
CA ARG A 76 -0.05 9.51 -0.69
C ARG A 76 0.35 8.05 -0.45
N ASN A 77 0.32 7.22 -1.50
CA ASN A 77 0.69 5.79 -1.46
C ASN A 77 2.09 5.59 -0.88
N LYS A 78 3.06 6.37 -1.37
CA LYS A 78 4.47 6.28 -0.94
C LYS A 78 4.64 6.43 0.57
N LEU A 79 3.97 7.40 1.18
CA LEU A 79 4.05 7.61 2.63
C LEU A 79 3.48 6.41 3.39
N ALA A 80 2.39 5.82 2.90
CA ALA A 80 1.81 4.63 3.52
C ALA A 80 2.74 3.42 3.42
N PHE A 81 3.37 3.20 2.26
CA PHE A 81 4.30 2.10 2.06
C PHE A 81 5.50 2.22 2.99
N GLU A 82 6.12 3.39 3.07
CA GLU A 82 7.29 3.64 3.91
C GLU A 82 6.96 3.49 5.42
N THR A 83 5.71 3.69 5.85
CA THR A 83 5.31 3.45 7.26
C THR A 83 4.96 1.99 7.60
N LEU A 84 4.87 1.11 6.59
CA LEU A 84 4.42 -0.28 6.76
C LEU A 84 5.40 -1.30 6.16
N ASN A 85 6.56 -0.87 5.66
CA ASN A 85 7.55 -1.71 5.00
C ASN A 85 8.54 -2.37 5.98
N VAL A 86 9.50 -3.10 5.42
CA VAL A 86 10.57 -3.79 6.15
C VAL A 86 11.51 -2.83 6.90
N ASP A 87 11.74 -1.62 6.39
CA ASP A 87 12.57 -0.61 7.06
C ASP A 87 11.91 -0.14 8.36
N MET A 88 10.59 0.11 8.34
CA MET A 88 9.83 0.44 9.54
C MET A 88 9.78 -0.73 10.53
N LEU A 89 9.61 -1.97 10.05
CA LEU A 89 9.70 -3.17 10.88
C LEU A 89 11.06 -3.27 11.56
N HIS A 90 12.14 -3.03 10.83
CA HIS A 90 13.49 -3.07 11.37
C HIS A 90 13.69 -1.99 12.44
N LEU A 91 13.25 -0.76 12.18
CA LEU A 91 13.24 0.33 13.16
C LEU A 91 12.48 -0.07 14.43
N MET A 92 11.27 -0.61 14.30
CA MET A 92 10.45 -1.01 15.44
C MET A 92 11.11 -2.13 16.27
N LYS A 93 11.77 -3.10 15.60
CA LYS A 93 12.54 -4.16 16.27
C LYS A 93 13.74 -3.60 17.04
N MET A 94 14.44 -2.60 16.49
CA MET A 94 15.55 -1.94 17.20
C MET A 94 15.04 -1.10 18.37
N TYR A 95 13.94 -0.36 18.17
CA TYR A 95 13.29 0.40 19.24
C TYR A 95 12.89 -0.52 20.40
N ARG A 96 12.26 -1.67 20.11
CA ARG A 96 11.95 -2.67 21.15
C ARG A 96 13.17 -3.07 21.97
N LYS A 97 14.33 -3.30 21.33
CA LYS A 97 15.56 -3.68 22.03
C LYS A 97 16.10 -2.58 22.94
N SER A 98 15.79 -1.31 22.64
CA SER A 98 16.20 -0.17 23.46
C SER A 98 15.34 0.02 24.72
N LEU A 99 14.12 -0.52 24.72
CA LEU A 99 13.22 -0.42 25.87
C LEU A 99 13.71 -1.31 27.01
N SER A 100 13.91 -0.69 28.18
CA SER A 100 14.25 -1.38 29.42
C SER A 100 13.01 -2.05 30.01
N GLY A 101 13.11 -3.33 30.36
CA GLY A 101 12.06 -4.10 31.04
C GLY A 101 11.16 -4.90 30.09
N GLU A 102 10.74 -6.09 30.55
CA GLU A 102 9.94 -7.04 29.79
C GLU A 102 8.59 -6.45 29.36
N ALA A 103 7.96 -5.64 30.21
CA ALA A 103 6.66 -5.02 29.91
C ALA A 103 6.71 -4.09 28.69
N GLY A 104 7.77 -3.28 28.56
CA GLY A 104 7.95 -2.39 27.40
C GLY A 104 8.22 -3.17 26.12
N GLN A 105 8.95 -4.28 26.20
CA GLN A 105 9.22 -5.14 25.05
C GLN A 105 7.97 -5.91 24.61
N GLN A 106 7.18 -6.40 25.57
CA GLN A 106 5.93 -7.11 25.33
C GLN A 106 4.88 -6.19 24.71
N ALA A 107 4.83 -4.90 25.10
CA ALA A 107 3.90 -3.93 24.52
C ALA A 107 4.07 -3.75 23.00
N LEU A 108 5.27 -3.94 22.46
CA LEU A 108 5.55 -3.85 21.02
C LEU A 108 5.38 -5.18 20.27
N SER A 109 5.07 -6.28 20.95
CA SER A 109 4.92 -7.60 20.32
C SER A 109 3.86 -7.60 19.22
N ALA A 110 2.66 -7.10 19.51
CA ALA A 110 1.57 -7.01 18.53
C ALA A 110 1.91 -6.08 17.36
N VAL A 111 2.58 -4.96 17.61
CA VAL A 111 3.01 -4.04 16.54
C VAL A 111 4.04 -4.67 15.62
N ILE A 112 5.00 -5.42 16.18
CA ILE A 112 6.01 -6.11 15.37
C ILE A 112 5.35 -7.19 14.52
N GLN A 113 4.46 -8.02 15.09
CA GLN A 113 3.71 -9.02 14.32
C GLN A 113 2.89 -8.36 13.21
N PHE A 114 2.18 -7.28 13.52
CA PHE A 114 1.44 -6.51 12.53
C PHE A 114 2.35 -6.00 11.40
N LEU A 115 3.51 -5.42 11.73
CA LEU A 115 4.47 -4.93 10.74
C LEU A 115 5.10 -6.05 9.91
N GLU A 116 5.34 -7.23 10.47
CA GLU A 116 5.83 -8.41 9.73
C GLU A 116 4.89 -8.81 8.60
N HIS A 117 3.58 -8.77 8.87
CA HIS A 117 2.58 -9.11 7.87
C HIS A 117 2.25 -7.94 6.93
N SER A 118 2.22 -6.70 7.41
CA SER A 118 2.03 -5.54 6.52
C SER A 118 3.22 -5.32 5.59
N SER A 119 4.45 -5.52 6.05
CA SER A 119 5.65 -5.38 5.22
C SER A 119 5.68 -6.41 4.10
N THR A 120 5.21 -7.63 4.38
CA THR A 120 5.06 -8.68 3.37
C THR A 120 4.12 -8.24 2.24
N LEU A 121 2.99 -7.59 2.58
CA LEU A 121 2.09 -7.03 1.57
C LEU A 121 2.79 -5.94 0.73
N VAL A 122 3.49 -5.01 1.39
CA VAL A 122 4.22 -3.92 0.70
C VAL A 122 5.28 -4.49 -0.23
N GLU A 123 6.11 -5.41 0.24
CA GLU A 123 7.16 -6.05 -0.57
C GLU A 123 6.56 -6.78 -1.76
N PHE A 124 5.51 -7.58 -1.55
CA PHE A 124 4.86 -8.30 -2.64
C PHE A 124 4.35 -7.35 -3.73
N PHE A 125 3.56 -6.32 -3.36
CA PHE A 125 2.93 -5.41 -4.33
C PHE A 125 3.87 -4.33 -4.89
N THR A 126 5.10 -4.24 -4.40
CA THR A 126 6.13 -3.37 -4.98
C THR A 126 7.21 -4.14 -5.74
N ASP A 127 7.16 -5.48 -5.73
CA ASP A 127 8.12 -6.32 -6.43
C ASP A 127 7.92 -6.24 -7.95
N GLN A 128 8.99 -5.80 -8.63
CA GLN A 128 9.05 -5.69 -10.08
C GLN A 128 9.45 -6.99 -10.75
N ARG A 129 9.89 -8.01 -9.99
CA ARG A 129 10.29 -9.30 -10.53
C ARG A 129 9.04 -10.14 -10.81
N PRO A 130 8.95 -10.77 -11.99
CA PRO A 130 7.83 -11.63 -12.33
C PRO A 130 7.74 -12.85 -11.41
N VAL A 131 6.51 -13.26 -11.06
CA VAL A 131 6.15 -14.55 -10.48
C VAL A 131 5.91 -15.50 -11.64
N LYS A 132 6.65 -16.61 -11.68
CA LYS A 132 6.70 -17.53 -12.82
C LYS A 132 6.09 -18.90 -12.52
N ASP A 133 6.04 -19.26 -11.25
CA ASP A 133 5.57 -20.56 -10.79
C ASP A 133 4.78 -20.44 -9.48
N MET A 134 3.94 -21.43 -9.21
CA MET A 134 3.10 -21.48 -8.00
C MET A 134 3.89 -21.82 -6.73
N SER A 135 5.16 -22.22 -6.85
CA SER A 135 6.06 -22.52 -5.73
C SER A 135 6.88 -21.30 -5.30
N ASP A 136 6.66 -20.14 -5.91
CA ASP A 136 7.35 -18.90 -5.57
C ASP A 136 7.14 -18.55 -4.07
N GLU A 137 8.25 -18.39 -3.36
CA GLU A 137 8.25 -18.12 -1.91
C GLU A 137 7.41 -16.88 -1.56
N ARG A 138 7.32 -15.90 -2.46
CA ARG A 138 6.53 -14.68 -2.26
C ARG A 138 5.04 -14.97 -2.18
N ILE A 139 4.53 -15.96 -2.93
CA ILE A 139 3.14 -16.41 -2.83
C ILE A 139 2.89 -17.03 -1.46
N MET A 140 3.80 -17.89 -0.99
CA MET A 140 3.70 -18.51 0.33
C MET A 140 3.70 -17.46 1.45
N LYS A 141 4.60 -16.48 1.39
CA LYS A 141 4.66 -15.37 2.34
C LYS A 141 3.36 -14.54 2.34
N LEU A 142 2.81 -14.25 1.16
CA LEU A 142 1.53 -13.56 1.03
C LEU A 142 0.39 -14.34 1.71
N SER A 143 0.31 -15.65 1.51
CA SER A 143 -0.67 -16.53 2.15
C SER A 143 -0.52 -16.55 3.68
N ILE A 144 0.71 -16.60 4.20
CA ILE A 144 0.98 -16.51 5.63
C ILE A 144 0.48 -15.17 6.20
N ALA A 145 0.79 -14.06 5.52
CA ALA A 145 0.33 -12.73 5.92
C ALA A 145 -1.20 -12.62 5.93
N TYR A 146 -1.87 -13.09 4.87
CA TYR A 146 -3.32 -13.12 4.80
C TYR A 146 -3.95 -13.94 5.95
N ASN A 147 -3.43 -15.14 6.19
CA ASN A 147 -3.93 -16.02 7.25
C ASN A 147 -3.75 -15.40 8.63
N TRP A 148 -2.70 -14.61 8.86
CA TRP A 148 -2.54 -13.87 10.10
C TRP A 148 -3.64 -12.83 10.31
N TYR A 149 -4.00 -12.05 9.28
CA TYR A 149 -5.14 -11.11 9.39
C TYR A 149 -6.45 -11.85 9.72
N LYS A 150 -6.70 -13.02 9.11
CA LYS A 150 -7.89 -13.84 9.42
C LYS A 150 -7.86 -14.40 10.85
N SER A 151 -6.69 -14.83 11.32
CA SER A 151 -6.46 -15.25 12.70
C SER A 151 -6.78 -14.12 13.67
N TRP A 152 -6.27 -12.92 13.40
CA TRP A 152 -6.52 -11.73 14.20
C TRP A 152 -8.02 -11.41 14.29
N GLU A 153 -8.73 -11.41 13.16
CA GLU A 153 -10.19 -11.21 13.14
C GLU A 153 -10.91 -12.24 14.02
N LYS A 154 -10.58 -13.53 13.87
CA LYS A 154 -11.17 -14.61 14.65
C LYS A 154 -10.93 -14.44 16.15
N GLN A 155 -9.71 -14.09 16.55
CA GLN A 155 -9.34 -13.88 17.94
C GLN A 155 -10.16 -12.75 18.58
N VAL A 156 -10.25 -11.59 17.92
CA VAL A 156 -11.02 -10.45 18.44
C VAL A 156 -12.51 -10.79 18.51
N CYS A 157 -13.03 -11.53 17.53
CA CYS A 157 -14.43 -11.96 17.54
C CYS A 157 -14.78 -12.93 18.67
N GLN A 158 -13.80 -13.65 19.23
CA GLN A 158 -13.99 -14.55 20.36
C GLN A 158 -13.97 -13.81 21.71
N ASN A 159 -13.13 -12.79 21.85
CA ASN A 159 -12.81 -12.20 23.15
C ASN A 159 -13.56 -10.90 23.48
N ASP A 160 -14.01 -10.14 22.46
CA ASP A 160 -14.59 -8.81 22.66
C ASP A 160 -16.11 -8.77 22.50
N THR A 161 -16.75 -7.75 23.09
CA THR A 161 -18.13 -7.37 22.79
C THR A 161 -18.22 -6.75 21.39
N ILE A 162 -19.38 -6.84 20.73
CA ILE A 162 -19.58 -6.34 19.36
C ILE A 162 -19.06 -4.90 19.17
N SER A 163 -19.38 -3.99 20.11
CA SER A 163 -18.91 -2.59 20.05
C SER A 163 -17.39 -2.44 20.19
N ARG A 164 -16.71 -3.30 20.96
CA ARG A 164 -15.24 -3.28 21.10
C ARG A 164 -14.56 -3.88 19.88
N ARG A 165 -15.10 -4.97 19.32
CA ARG A 165 -14.60 -5.62 18.08
C ARG A 165 -14.40 -4.61 16.96
N TYR A 166 -15.38 -3.72 16.76
CA TYR A 166 -15.31 -2.71 15.70
C TYR A 166 -14.15 -1.73 15.85
N LYS A 167 -13.67 -1.47 17.09
CA LYS A 167 -12.51 -0.61 17.36
C LYS A 167 -11.20 -1.38 17.40
N SER A 168 -11.24 -2.65 17.80
CA SER A 168 -10.08 -3.55 17.93
C SER A 168 -9.51 -4.09 16.61
N LEU A 169 -10.25 -3.95 15.50
CA LEU A 169 -9.87 -4.43 14.16
C LEU A 169 -9.69 -3.30 13.15
N LEU A 170 -9.16 -3.63 11.98
CA LEU A 170 -9.27 -2.78 10.78
C LEU A 170 -10.75 -2.53 10.43
N THR A 171 -11.03 -1.45 9.69
CA THR A 171 -12.40 -1.19 9.18
C THR A 171 -12.93 -2.41 8.42
N MET A 172 -14.26 -2.62 8.43
CA MET A 172 -14.87 -3.76 7.74
C MET A 172 -14.52 -3.74 6.25
N GLU A 173 -14.59 -2.56 5.64
CA GLU A 173 -14.27 -2.33 4.23
C GLU A 173 -12.80 -2.65 3.92
N THR A 174 -11.86 -2.37 4.83
CA THR A 174 -10.46 -2.74 4.64
C THR A 174 -10.25 -4.25 4.72
N ARG A 175 -11.03 -4.95 5.55
CA ARG A 175 -10.97 -6.42 5.68
C ARG A 175 -11.58 -7.10 4.47
N GLU A 176 -12.70 -6.60 3.96
CA GLU A 176 -13.29 -7.06 2.71
C GLU A 176 -12.34 -6.81 1.52
N ASP A 177 -11.73 -5.62 1.44
CA ASP A 177 -10.74 -5.31 0.41
C ASP A 177 -9.55 -6.28 0.45
N LEU A 178 -9.09 -6.66 1.66
CA LEU A 178 -8.01 -7.63 1.85
C LEU A 178 -8.40 -9.01 1.30
N ASP A 179 -9.65 -9.43 1.50
CA ASP A 179 -10.17 -10.72 1.03
C ASP A 179 -10.27 -10.75 -0.49
N PHE A 180 -10.89 -9.73 -1.08
CA PHE A 180 -11.00 -9.61 -2.53
C PHE A 180 -9.62 -9.47 -3.19
N MET A 181 -8.71 -8.71 -2.58
CA MET A 181 -7.34 -8.59 -3.05
C MET A 181 -6.64 -9.95 -3.03
N TYR A 182 -6.63 -10.65 -1.90
CA TYR A 182 -5.92 -11.92 -1.77
C TYR A 182 -6.48 -12.98 -2.71
N HIS A 183 -7.78 -13.25 -2.65
CA HIS A 183 -8.40 -14.28 -3.48
C HIS A 183 -8.34 -13.93 -4.97
N GLY A 184 -8.49 -12.65 -5.31
CA GLY A 184 -8.35 -12.15 -6.68
C GLY A 184 -6.94 -12.33 -7.24
N ILE A 185 -5.91 -11.95 -6.48
CA ILE A 185 -4.51 -12.10 -6.87
C ILE A 185 -4.13 -13.58 -7.01
N MET A 186 -4.51 -14.43 -6.06
CA MET A 186 -4.24 -15.86 -6.13
C MET A 186 -4.89 -16.48 -7.38
N SER A 187 -6.16 -16.15 -7.64
CA SER A 187 -6.85 -16.62 -8.85
C SER A 187 -6.18 -16.14 -10.13
N LEU A 188 -5.73 -14.88 -10.17
CA LEU A 188 -5.03 -14.31 -11.32
C LEU A 188 -3.70 -15.02 -11.57
N ILE A 189 -2.88 -15.19 -10.54
CA ILE A 189 -1.57 -15.84 -10.64
C ILE A 189 -1.73 -17.28 -11.12
N THR A 190 -2.63 -18.05 -10.49
CA THR A 190 -2.95 -19.42 -10.90
C THR A 190 -3.38 -19.46 -12.37
N PHE A 191 -4.32 -18.61 -12.78
CA PHE A 191 -4.79 -18.59 -14.17
C PHE A 191 -3.68 -18.21 -15.16
N CYS A 192 -2.88 -17.19 -14.86
CA CYS A 192 -1.78 -16.77 -15.71
C CYS A 192 -0.73 -17.87 -15.87
N ILE A 193 -0.30 -18.50 -14.77
CA ILE A 193 0.77 -19.50 -14.79
C ILE A 193 0.28 -20.84 -15.34
N GLU A 194 -0.87 -21.32 -14.89
CA GLU A 194 -1.33 -22.68 -15.20
C GLU A 194 -2.08 -22.75 -16.53
N VAL A 195 -2.85 -21.73 -16.88
CA VAL A 195 -3.68 -21.72 -18.10
C VAL A 195 -2.99 -20.97 -19.22
N LEU A 196 -2.61 -19.71 -18.97
CA LEU A 196 -2.02 -18.86 -20.02
C LEU A 196 -0.52 -19.09 -20.23
N LYS A 197 0.13 -19.82 -19.33
CA LYS A 197 1.59 -20.04 -19.32
C LYS A 197 2.38 -18.72 -19.39
N THR A 198 1.90 -17.70 -18.70
CA THR A 198 2.52 -16.37 -18.60
C THR A 198 2.86 -16.02 -17.16
N GLU A 199 3.90 -15.21 -17.02
CA GLU A 199 4.31 -14.65 -15.74
C GLU A 199 3.50 -13.41 -15.36
N VAL A 200 3.48 -13.11 -14.05
CA VAL A 200 2.76 -11.96 -13.48
C VAL A 200 3.74 -11.08 -12.72
N VAL A 201 3.75 -9.77 -12.98
CA VAL A 201 4.56 -8.82 -12.20
C VAL A 201 3.66 -8.13 -11.16
N PRO A 202 3.79 -8.45 -9.86
CA PRO A 202 2.90 -7.92 -8.82
C PRO A 202 2.79 -6.39 -8.80
N ALA A 203 3.90 -5.67 -8.98
CA ALA A 203 3.91 -4.21 -8.98
C ALA A 203 3.17 -3.55 -10.16
N ARG A 204 2.70 -4.33 -11.14
CA ARG A 204 1.86 -3.84 -12.25
C ARG A 204 0.36 -4.07 -12.01
N LEU A 205 0.00 -4.70 -10.89
CA LEU A 205 -1.38 -5.04 -10.54
C LEU A 205 -2.04 -3.95 -9.68
N ASN A 206 -2.00 -2.70 -10.15
CA ASN A 206 -2.60 -1.55 -9.48
C ASN A 206 -3.21 -0.58 -10.49
N SER A 207 -3.94 0.42 -10.00
CA SER A 207 -4.55 1.44 -10.86
C SER A 207 -3.68 2.69 -11.05
N ASP A 208 -2.41 2.69 -10.63
CA ASP A 208 -1.51 3.85 -10.75
C ASP A 208 -1.38 4.32 -12.22
N ILE A 209 -1.44 3.40 -13.19
CA ILE A 209 -1.44 3.75 -14.62
C ILE A 209 -2.65 4.61 -15.01
N ILE A 210 -3.82 4.34 -14.43
CA ILE A 210 -5.04 5.11 -14.63
C ILE A 210 -4.98 6.42 -13.85
N GLU A 211 -4.47 6.41 -12.61
CA GLU A 211 -4.25 7.63 -11.82
C GLU A 211 -3.29 8.60 -12.53
N ASN A 212 -2.28 8.07 -13.22
CA ASN A 212 -1.36 8.87 -14.02
C ASN A 212 -2.06 9.55 -15.21
N ILE A 213 -3.03 8.88 -15.85
CA ILE A 213 -3.86 9.49 -16.90
C ILE A 213 -4.67 10.65 -16.30
N PHE A 214 -5.29 10.47 -15.12
CA PHE A 214 -5.99 11.56 -14.44
C PHE A 214 -5.06 12.73 -14.11
N CYS A 215 -3.83 12.45 -13.66
CA CYS A 215 -2.83 13.48 -13.40
C CYS A 215 -2.44 14.24 -14.68
N GLN A 216 -2.22 13.53 -15.79
CA GLN A 216 -1.92 14.14 -17.09
C GLN A 216 -3.07 15.03 -17.58
N GLN A 217 -4.30 14.52 -17.50
CA GLN A 217 -5.50 15.25 -17.87
C GLN A 217 -5.64 16.56 -17.07
N ARG A 218 -5.42 16.52 -15.75
CA ARG A 218 -5.46 17.73 -14.90
C ARG A 218 -4.31 18.70 -15.21
N SER A 219 -3.08 18.18 -15.31
CA SER A 219 -1.86 18.99 -15.39
C SER A 219 -1.67 19.68 -16.75
N LEU A 220 -2.00 19.01 -17.85
CA LEU A 220 -1.73 19.53 -19.21
C LEU A 220 -2.65 20.67 -19.62
N TYR A 221 -3.91 20.67 -19.18
CA TYR A 221 -4.94 21.54 -19.75
C TYR A 221 -5.62 22.47 -18.75
N HIS A 222 -5.54 22.18 -17.45
CA HIS A 222 -6.29 22.94 -16.43
C HIS A 222 -5.38 23.54 -15.36
N GLY A 223 -4.14 23.06 -15.23
CA GLY A 223 -3.20 23.45 -14.20
C GLY A 223 -3.33 22.60 -12.92
N PRO A 224 -2.41 22.73 -11.94
CA PRO A 224 -2.32 21.82 -10.78
C PRO A 224 -3.50 21.86 -9.79
N THR A 225 -4.40 22.83 -9.90
CA THR A 225 -5.36 23.20 -8.83
C THR A 225 -6.81 23.40 -9.31
N THR A 226 -7.17 22.96 -10.51
CA THR A 226 -8.51 23.16 -11.07
C THR A 226 -9.29 21.85 -11.16
N HIS A 227 -10.57 21.93 -10.79
CA HIS A 227 -11.54 20.87 -11.02
C HIS A 227 -12.19 21.10 -12.39
N PRO A 228 -11.81 20.35 -13.45
CA PRO A 228 -12.34 20.58 -14.78
C PRO A 228 -13.84 20.29 -14.82
N THR A 229 -14.59 21.08 -15.60
CA THR A 229 -15.98 20.73 -15.95
C THR A 229 -16.00 19.47 -16.82
N TYR A 230 -17.17 18.84 -16.99
CA TYR A 230 -17.31 17.68 -17.87
C TYR A 230 -16.79 17.95 -19.30
N ASN A 231 -17.12 19.10 -19.88
CA ASN A 231 -16.67 19.46 -21.23
C ASN A 231 -15.16 19.64 -21.28
N SER A 232 -14.59 20.31 -20.28
CA SER A 232 -13.14 20.49 -20.11
C SER A 232 -12.40 19.15 -19.92
N TYR A 233 -13.02 18.20 -19.20
CA TYR A 233 -12.51 16.85 -19.02
C TYR A 233 -12.52 16.07 -20.34
N ARG A 234 -13.66 16.04 -21.05
CA ARG A 234 -13.82 15.38 -22.36
C ARG A 234 -12.77 15.85 -23.36
N THR A 235 -12.61 17.17 -23.52
CA THR A 235 -11.61 17.74 -24.44
C THR A 235 -10.18 17.40 -24.00
N GLY A 236 -9.90 17.46 -22.69
CA GLY A 236 -8.59 17.10 -22.15
C GLY A 236 -8.23 15.63 -22.40
N ILE A 237 -9.17 14.71 -22.18
CA ILE A 237 -8.96 13.28 -22.46
C ILE A 237 -8.73 13.03 -23.96
N ASN A 238 -9.54 13.63 -24.83
CA ASN A 238 -9.32 13.52 -26.28
C ASN A 238 -7.91 13.99 -26.66
N SER A 239 -7.43 15.06 -26.03
CA SER A 239 -6.10 15.59 -26.28
C SER A 239 -4.99 14.69 -25.72
N VAL A 240 -5.21 14.00 -24.59
CA VAL A 240 -4.28 12.95 -24.10
C VAL A 240 -4.26 11.76 -25.06
N VAL A 241 -5.41 11.31 -25.55
CA VAL A 241 -5.52 10.18 -26.49
C VAL A 241 -4.88 10.51 -27.85
N LEU A 242 -5.18 11.68 -28.41
CA LEU A 242 -4.65 12.12 -29.70
C LEU A 242 -3.19 12.57 -29.61
N GLY A 243 -2.78 13.10 -28.45
CA GLY A 243 -1.45 13.64 -28.17
C GLY A 243 -0.45 12.61 -27.65
N GLN A 244 -0.76 11.30 -27.68
CA GLN A 244 0.12 10.21 -27.23
C GLN A 244 1.35 10.00 -28.15
N SER A 245 2.17 11.04 -28.29
CA SER A 245 3.60 10.89 -28.46
C SER A 245 4.32 11.68 -27.37
N LEU A 246 5.17 10.98 -26.62
CA LEU A 246 6.26 11.47 -25.77
C LEU A 246 5.92 11.84 -24.29
N VAL A 247 6.11 10.82 -23.44
CA VAL A 247 6.80 10.87 -22.13
C VAL A 247 6.64 12.17 -21.34
N SER A 248 5.66 12.20 -20.43
CA SER A 248 5.64 13.22 -19.38
C SER A 248 6.82 13.00 -18.42
N ARG A 249 7.70 14.00 -18.30
CA ARG A 249 8.80 14.04 -17.32
C ARG A 249 8.32 14.26 -15.87
N LYS A 250 7.03 14.49 -15.64
CA LYS A 250 6.43 14.78 -14.32
C LYS A 250 5.49 13.66 -13.87
N SER A 251 5.98 12.42 -13.83
CA SER A 251 5.27 11.28 -13.25
C SER A 251 5.86 10.92 -11.89
N ASN A 252 5.04 10.38 -10.98
CA ASN A 252 5.49 9.89 -9.67
C ASN A 252 6.45 8.69 -9.77
N ALA A 253 6.55 8.06 -10.95
CA ALA A 253 7.60 7.12 -11.30
C ALA A 253 8.78 7.89 -11.91
N GLY A 254 9.90 7.94 -11.20
CA GLY A 254 11.12 8.61 -11.66
C GLY A 254 11.59 8.08 -13.01
N GLY A 255 11.75 8.97 -13.98
CA GLY A 255 12.59 8.86 -15.18
C GLY A 255 12.26 7.80 -16.24
N ASN A 256 11.77 6.62 -15.87
CA ASN A 256 11.64 5.47 -16.75
C ASN A 256 10.16 5.09 -16.93
N GLY A 257 9.42 5.90 -17.69
CA GLY A 257 8.07 5.55 -18.14
C GLY A 257 8.10 4.39 -19.13
N ALA A 258 7.17 3.44 -19.00
CA ALA A 258 7.00 2.35 -19.95
C ALA A 258 6.67 2.88 -21.36
N LYS A 259 7.28 2.30 -22.40
CA LYS A 259 6.94 2.61 -23.79
C LYS A 259 5.60 1.94 -24.14
N PRO A 260 4.63 2.67 -24.72
CA PRO A 260 3.38 2.07 -25.17
C PRO A 260 3.63 1.09 -26.33
N PHE A 261 2.86 0.01 -26.36
CA PHE A 261 3.03 -1.17 -27.22
C PHE A 261 2.77 -0.92 -28.73
N SER A 262 2.31 0.27 -29.12
CA SER A 262 1.75 0.51 -30.46
C SER A 262 2.47 1.63 -31.23
N ALA A 263 3.78 1.52 -31.42
CA ALA A 263 4.56 2.46 -32.21
C ALA A 263 5.45 1.81 -33.27
N GLU A 264 4.95 0.78 -33.96
CA GLU A 264 5.47 0.42 -35.28
C GLU A 264 4.43 0.78 -36.35
N ILE A 265 4.76 1.79 -37.14
CA ILE A 265 3.97 2.20 -38.31
C ILE A 265 4.23 1.15 -39.40
N PRO A 266 3.20 0.51 -40.00
CA PRO A 266 3.40 -0.38 -41.12
C PRO A 266 4.07 0.37 -42.27
N THR A 267 5.27 -0.06 -42.64
CA THR A 267 6.04 0.48 -43.76
C THR A 267 5.43 0.04 -45.09
N LYS A 268 4.34 0.66 -45.53
CA LYS A 268 3.92 0.61 -46.95
C LYS A 268 2.90 1.69 -47.30
N LYS A 269 3.30 2.63 -48.16
CA LYS A 269 2.34 3.41 -48.97
C LYS A 269 1.88 2.54 -50.13
N LEU A 270 0.59 2.21 -50.17
CA LEU A 270 -0.08 1.70 -51.37
C LEU A 270 -0.14 2.83 -52.40
N ARG A 271 0.42 2.58 -53.60
CA ARG A 271 0.23 3.44 -54.77
C ARG A 271 -1.04 2.97 -55.50
N ILE A 272 -1.94 3.91 -55.77
CA ILE A 272 -2.96 3.81 -56.83
C ILE A 272 -2.33 4.46 -58.06
#